data_AF-H1VHA2-F1
#
_entry.id   AF-H1VHA2-F1
#
_cell.length_a   1.000
_cell.length_b   1.000
_cell.length_c   1.000
_cell.angle_alpha   90.00
_cell.angle_beta   90.00
_cell.angle_gamma   90.00
#
_symmetry.space_group_name_H-M   'P 1'
#
loop_
_entity.id
_entity.type
_entity.pdbx_description
1 polymer ?
#
loop_
_entity_poly.entity_id
_entity_poly.type
_entity_poly.pdbx_seq_one_letter_code
_entity_poly.pdbx_strand_id
1 'polypeptide(L)'
;MVEESKVGRKDWFVQKDAWGTIIGILQSDGEPEAKLFAAITLRGKITYDLATQVSETELPALRDQILLLLKHFAAGPKPIRVQLCVCLATLAVQMKDWKDVLPTVVSSLGDSVESHAAILDFLRVLPEEVTEGRKITLT
;
A
#
# COMPACT_ATOMS: atom_id res chain seq x y z
N MET A 1 6.19 -27.10 10.06
CA MET A 1 6.05 -26.60 8.68
C MET A 1 5.20 -25.32 8.66
N VAL A 2 5.53 -24.32 9.49
CA VAL A 2 4.80 -23.03 9.61
C VAL A 2 5.78 -21.85 9.83
N GLU A 3 7.10 -22.04 9.62
CA GLU A 3 8.11 -21.00 9.89
C GLU A 3 8.71 -20.33 8.64
N GLU A 4 8.57 -20.92 7.45
CA GLU A 4 9.13 -20.33 6.21
C GLU A 4 8.35 -19.12 5.67
N SER A 5 7.11 -18.87 6.12
CA SER A 5 6.30 -17.75 5.61
C SER A 5 6.58 -16.41 6.30
N LYS A 6 7.39 -16.37 7.37
CA LYS A 6 7.77 -15.12 8.06
C LYS A 6 9.14 -14.60 7.67
N VAL A 7 10.07 -15.48 7.27
CA VAL A 7 11.44 -15.10 6.87
C VAL A 7 11.44 -14.27 5.57
N GLY A 8 10.58 -14.63 4.60
CA GLY A 8 10.52 -13.91 3.33
C GLY A 8 9.99 -12.47 3.39
N ARG A 9 9.26 -12.07 4.44
CA ARG A 9 8.56 -10.75 4.49
C ARG A 9 9.41 -9.62 5.06
N LYS A 10 10.42 -9.92 5.88
CA LYS A 10 11.36 -8.91 6.42
C LYS A 10 12.57 -8.75 5.51
N ASP A 11 13.08 -9.85 4.99
CA ASP A 11 14.37 -9.85 4.28
C ASP A 11 14.31 -9.16 2.91
N TRP A 12 13.15 -9.16 2.24
CA TRP A 12 12.99 -8.47 0.95
C TRP A 12 13.09 -6.94 1.07
N PHE A 13 12.58 -6.38 2.17
CA PHE A 13 12.66 -4.94 2.44
C PHE A 13 14.08 -4.52 2.81
N VAL A 14 14.83 -5.41 3.46
CA VAL A 14 16.23 -5.18 3.83
C VAL A 14 17.13 -5.06 2.59
N GLN A 15 16.79 -5.73 1.47
CA GLN A 15 17.56 -5.66 0.23
C GLN A 15 17.23 -4.43 -0.65
N LYS A 16 16.15 -3.70 -0.35
CA LYS A 16 15.71 -2.48 -1.07
C LYS A 16 15.60 -1.31 -0.11
N ASP A 17 16.75 -0.85 0.35
CA ASP A 17 16.96 0.08 1.47
C ASP A 17 15.91 1.20 1.63
N ALA A 18 15.52 1.88 0.53
CA ALA A 18 14.51 2.93 0.56
C ALA A 18 13.10 2.43 0.92
N TRP A 19 12.66 1.30 0.34
CA TRP A 19 11.32 0.73 0.62
C TRP A 19 11.22 0.26 2.07
N GLY A 20 12.23 -0.46 2.54
CA GLY A 20 12.30 -0.92 3.92
C GLY A 20 12.30 0.23 4.93
N THR A 21 13.08 1.29 4.66
CA THR A 21 13.12 2.49 5.51
C THR A 21 11.75 3.17 5.59
N ILE A 22 11.07 3.37 4.45
CA ILE A 22 9.74 4.00 4.40
C ILE A 22 8.72 3.20 5.22
N ILE A 23 8.68 1.88 5.04
CA ILE A 23 7.78 0.99 5.79
C ILE A 23 8.14 0.98 7.28
N GLY A 24 9.44 1.01 7.62
CA GLY A 24 9.91 1.14 8.99
C GLY A 24 9.42 2.41 9.67
N ILE A 25 9.47 3.56 8.99
CA ILE A 25 8.93 4.83 9.51
C ILE A 25 7.41 4.71 9.76
N LEU A 26 6.67 4.12 8.82
CA LEU A 26 5.22 3.93 8.95
C LEU A 26 4.84 2.99 10.11
N GLN A 27 5.69 2.04 10.45
CA GLN A 27 5.49 1.09 11.56
C GLN A 27 6.05 1.58 12.90
N SER A 28 6.88 2.63 12.89
CA SER A 28 7.50 3.19 14.11
C SER A 28 6.49 3.93 14.99
N ASP A 29 6.90 4.28 16.21
CA ASP A 29 6.17 5.21 17.09
C ASP A 29 6.50 6.69 16.78
N GLY A 30 7.00 6.99 15.58
CA GLY A 30 7.35 8.35 15.17
C GLY A 30 6.15 9.29 15.01
N GLU A 31 6.46 10.58 14.92
CA GLU A 31 5.49 11.66 14.79
C GLU A 31 4.57 11.51 13.56
N PRO A 32 3.29 11.96 13.64
CA PRO A 32 2.35 11.88 12.53
C PRO A 32 2.86 12.49 11.22
N GLU A 33 3.64 13.57 11.28
CA GLU A 33 4.23 14.24 10.13
C GLU A 33 5.27 13.37 9.43
N ALA A 34 6.10 12.64 10.19
CA ALA A 34 7.07 11.71 9.65
C ALA A 34 6.38 10.53 8.95
N LYS A 35 5.29 10.03 9.54
CA LYS A 35 4.47 8.96 8.96
C LYS A 35 3.74 9.43 7.70
N LEU A 36 3.20 10.65 7.69
CA LEU A 36 2.58 11.24 6.51
C LEU A 36 3.60 11.43 5.39
N PHE A 37 4.79 11.95 5.71
CA PHE A 37 5.89 12.06 4.76
C PHE A 37 6.24 10.69 4.16
N ALA A 38 6.40 9.67 4.99
CA ALA A 38 6.68 8.31 4.53
C ALA A 38 5.56 7.76 3.63
N ALA A 39 4.29 8.01 3.92
CA ALA A 39 3.18 7.61 3.06
C ALA A 39 3.18 8.36 1.71
N ILE A 40 3.55 9.64 1.68
CA ILE A 40 3.71 10.42 0.45
C ILE A 40 4.89 9.86 -0.36
N THR A 41 6.02 9.57 0.28
CA THR A 41 7.18 8.97 -0.38
C THR A 41 6.85 7.58 -0.92
N LEU A 42 6.11 6.76 -0.17
CA LEU A 42 5.67 5.44 -0.62
C LEU A 42 4.85 5.52 -1.91
N ARG A 43 3.93 6.49 -2.02
CA ARG A 43 3.21 6.72 -3.29
C ARG A 43 4.18 6.99 -4.43
N GLY A 44 5.14 7.89 -4.25
CA GLY A 44 6.15 8.17 -5.26
C GLY A 44 6.94 6.92 -5.69
N LYS A 45 7.34 6.08 -4.74
CA LYS A 45 8.00 4.79 -5.00
C LYS A 45 7.12 3.86 -5.83
N ILE A 46 5.84 3.73 -5.48
CA ILE A 46 4.89 2.90 -6.23
C ILE A 46 4.65 3.47 -7.64
N THR A 47 4.52 4.79 -7.78
CA THR A 47 4.28 5.43 -9.08
C THR A 47 5.46 5.29 -10.03
N TYR A 48 6.70 5.49 -9.55
CA TYR A 48 7.85 5.69 -10.43
C TYR A 48 8.87 4.54 -10.41
N ASP A 49 8.98 3.81 -9.29
CA ASP A 49 10.04 2.81 -9.09
C ASP A 49 9.53 1.37 -9.06
N LEU A 50 8.21 1.14 -9.04
CA LEU A 50 7.64 -0.20 -8.85
C LEU A 50 8.14 -1.19 -9.90
N ALA A 51 8.04 -0.84 -11.18
CA ALA A 51 8.41 -1.73 -12.29
C ALA A 51 9.91 -2.02 -12.38
N THR A 52 10.77 -1.12 -11.89
CA THR A 52 12.23 -1.26 -11.97
C THR A 52 12.83 -1.88 -10.72
N GLN A 53 12.16 -1.71 -9.57
CA GLN A 53 12.70 -2.13 -8.28
C GLN A 53 11.93 -3.26 -7.64
N VAL A 54 10.72 -3.64 -8.08
CA VAL A 54 9.92 -4.71 -7.47
C VAL A 54 9.56 -5.76 -8.53
N SER A 55 9.94 -7.01 -8.31
CA SER A 55 9.59 -8.08 -9.25
C SER A 55 8.11 -8.42 -9.14
N GLU A 56 7.52 -8.95 -10.22
CA GLU A 56 6.10 -9.31 -10.25
C GLU A 56 5.72 -10.31 -9.14
N THR A 57 6.65 -11.21 -8.79
CA THR A 57 6.51 -12.18 -7.69
C THR A 57 6.42 -11.55 -6.30
N GLU A 58 6.92 -10.32 -6.13
CA GLU A 58 6.94 -9.60 -4.85
C GLU A 58 5.75 -8.65 -4.69
N LEU A 59 5.03 -8.33 -5.78
CA LEU A 59 3.87 -7.42 -5.76
C LEU A 59 2.78 -7.84 -4.75
N PRO A 60 2.41 -9.14 -4.62
CA PRO A 60 1.45 -9.56 -3.61
C PRO A 60 1.91 -9.26 -2.17
N ALA A 61 3.21 -9.40 -1.88
CA ALA A 61 3.75 -9.12 -0.55
C ALA A 61 3.72 -7.61 -0.23
N LEU A 62 4.02 -6.76 -1.20
CA LEU A 62 3.89 -5.30 -1.05
C LEU A 62 2.42 -4.90 -0.83
N ARG A 63 1.49 -5.47 -1.61
CA ARG A 63 0.04 -5.26 -1.45
C ARG A 63 -0.40 -5.60 -0.02
N ASP A 64 -0.05 -6.78 0.46
CA ASP A 64 -0.46 -7.26 1.78
C ASP A 64 0.14 -6.38 2.90
N GLN A 65 1.35 -5.85 2.69
CA GLN A 65 1.96 -4.91 3.63
C GLN A 65 1.22 -3.55 3.68
N ILE A 66 0.77 -3.03 2.54
CA ILE A 66 -0.03 -1.79 2.49
C ILE A 66 -1.40 -1.99 3.14
N LEU A 67 -2.05 -3.14 2.90
CA LEU A 67 -3.31 -3.50 3.56
C LEU A 67 -3.16 -3.58 5.08
N LEU A 68 -2.06 -4.17 5.57
CA LEU A 68 -1.76 -4.20 7.00
C LEU A 68 -1.57 -2.78 7.58
N LEU A 69 -0.87 -1.90 6.86
CA LEU A 69 -0.73 -0.49 7.26
C LEU A 69 -2.07 0.23 7.27
N LEU A 70 -2.93 0.04 6.27
CA LEU A 70 -4.27 0.62 6.23
C LEU A 70 -5.12 0.19 7.42
N LYS A 71 -5.03 -1.09 7.80
CA LYS A 71 -5.69 -1.60 8.99
C LYS A 71 -5.15 -0.96 10.27
N HIS A 72 -3.83 -0.77 10.37
CA HIS A 72 -3.21 -0.07 11.50
C HIS A 72 -3.67 1.40 11.60
N PHE A 73 -3.76 2.10 10.47
CA PHE A 73 -4.21 3.50 10.40
C PHE A 73 -5.72 3.67 10.24
N ALA A 74 -6.52 2.59 10.35
CA ALA A 74 -7.97 2.61 10.17
C ALA A 74 -8.65 3.65 11.07
N ALA A 75 -8.37 3.59 12.38
CA ALA A 75 -8.82 4.59 13.38
C ALA A 75 -7.85 5.77 13.55
N GLY A 76 -6.76 5.80 12.77
CA GLY A 76 -5.69 6.79 12.88
C GLY A 76 -5.97 8.11 12.15
N PRO A 77 -4.94 8.98 12.04
CA PRO A 77 -5.06 10.26 11.35
C PRO A 77 -5.51 10.09 9.89
N LYS A 78 -6.62 10.74 9.54
CA LYS A 78 -7.22 10.67 8.20
C LYS A 78 -6.22 10.95 7.05
N PRO A 79 -5.31 11.95 7.13
CA PRO A 79 -4.37 12.21 6.04
C PRO A 79 -3.49 11.01 5.69
N ILE A 80 -2.99 10.29 6.70
CA ILE A 80 -2.14 9.11 6.51
C ILE A 80 -2.95 7.98 5.89
N ARG A 81 -4.16 7.72 6.42
CA ARG A 81 -5.06 6.67 5.90
C ARG A 81 -5.42 6.90 4.43
N VAL A 82 -5.81 8.13 4.07
CA VAL A 82 -6.14 8.49 2.68
C VAL A 82 -4.91 8.33 1.78
N GLN A 83 -3.73 8.77 2.22
CA GLN A 83 -2.50 8.62 1.44
C GLN A 83 -2.14 7.15 1.21
N LEU A 84 -2.36 6.27 2.19
CA LEU A 84 -2.19 4.82 2.02
C LEU A 84 -3.26 4.22 1.08
N CYS A 85 -4.48 4.75 1.07
CA CYS A 85 -5.51 4.36 0.10
C CYS A 85 -5.06 4.71 -1.32
N VAL A 86 -4.46 5.88 -1.51
CA VAL A 86 -3.83 6.29 -2.78
C VAL A 86 -2.71 5.32 -3.15
N CYS A 87 -1.79 5.01 -2.24
CA CYS A 87 -0.72 4.03 -2.49
C CYS A 87 -1.26 2.69 -2.99
N LEU A 88 -2.32 2.17 -2.34
CA LEU A 88 -2.93 0.90 -2.71
C LEU A 88 -3.64 0.99 -4.07
N ALA A 89 -4.34 2.09 -4.36
CA ALA A 89 -5.03 2.30 -5.64
C ALA A 89 -4.02 2.41 -6.79
N THR A 90 -2.94 3.18 -6.61
CA THR A 90 -1.84 3.27 -7.58
C THR A 90 -1.21 1.90 -7.83
N LEU A 91 -1.00 1.08 -6.79
CA LEU A 91 -0.50 -0.30 -6.94
C LEU A 91 -1.50 -1.17 -7.72
N ALA A 92 -2.79 -1.10 -7.41
CA ALA A 92 -3.83 -1.88 -8.09
C ALA A 92 -3.91 -1.56 -9.59
N VAL A 93 -3.69 -0.31 -9.98
CA VAL A 93 -3.63 0.10 -11.40
C VAL A 93 -2.43 -0.52 -12.12
N GLN A 94 -1.28 -0.64 -11.46
CA GLN A 94 -0.06 -1.16 -12.07
C GLN A 94 0.03 -2.70 -12.03
N MET A 95 -0.56 -3.35 -11.01
CA MET A 95 -0.55 -4.80 -10.83
C MET A 95 -1.64 -5.47 -11.71
N LYS A 96 -1.34 -5.63 -13.01
CA LYS A 96 -2.29 -6.09 -14.03
C LYS A 96 -2.98 -7.43 -13.74
N ASP A 97 -2.34 -8.30 -12.97
CA ASP A 97 -2.86 -9.63 -12.61
C ASP A 97 -3.77 -9.63 -11.38
N TRP A 98 -3.89 -8.50 -10.67
CA TRP A 98 -4.77 -8.39 -9.53
C TRP A 98 -6.22 -8.11 -9.98
N LYS A 99 -6.99 -9.18 -10.21
CA LYS A 99 -8.37 -9.10 -10.74
C LYS A 99 -9.43 -8.90 -9.66
N ASP A 100 -9.14 -9.28 -8.42
CA ASP A 100 -10.04 -9.30 -7.28
C ASP A 100 -9.71 -8.18 -6.27
N VAL A 101 -9.39 -6.99 -6.78
CA VAL A 101 -9.02 -5.81 -5.95
C VAL A 101 -10.06 -5.52 -4.87
N LEU A 102 -11.32 -5.30 -5.25
CA LEU A 102 -12.36 -4.94 -4.28
C LEU A 102 -12.65 -6.07 -3.27
N PRO A 103 -12.85 -7.35 -3.69
CA PRO A 103 -12.98 -8.45 -2.74
C PRO A 103 -11.80 -8.57 -1.76
N THR A 104 -10.56 -8.41 -2.25
CA THR A 104 -9.36 -8.46 -1.40
C THR A 104 -9.35 -7.33 -0.37
N VAL A 105 -9.64 -6.09 -0.77
CA VAL A 105 -9.67 -4.93 0.13
C VAL A 105 -10.75 -5.08 1.18
N VAL A 106 -11.97 -5.44 0.77
CA VAL A 106 -13.11 -5.60 1.68
C VAL A 106 -12.87 -6.74 2.67
N SER A 107 -12.32 -7.87 2.22
CA SER A 107 -12.01 -8.99 3.13
C SER A 107 -10.88 -8.67 4.11
N SER A 108 -9.91 -7.84 3.71
CA SER A 108 -8.76 -7.47 4.55
C SER A 108 -9.08 -6.40 5.60
N LEU A 109 -10.04 -5.51 5.30
CA LEU A 109 -10.41 -4.36 6.13
C LEU A 109 -11.83 -4.48 6.72
N GLY A 110 -12.60 -5.50 6.38
CA GLY A 110 -14.03 -5.60 6.73
C GLY A 110 -14.32 -6.26 8.08
N ASP A 111 -13.29 -6.65 8.84
CA ASP A 111 -13.46 -7.36 10.11
C ASP A 111 -13.70 -6.43 11.31
N SER A 112 -13.58 -5.11 11.14
CA SER A 112 -13.79 -4.13 12.20
C SER A 112 -14.54 -2.90 11.70
N VAL A 113 -15.38 -2.31 12.56
CA VAL A 113 -16.20 -1.14 12.19
C VAL A 113 -15.32 0.07 11.91
N GLU A 114 -14.20 0.18 12.61
CA GLU A 114 -13.20 1.24 12.49
C GLU A 114 -12.52 1.23 11.12
N SER A 115 -12.42 0.05 10.49
CA SER A 115 -11.77 -0.15 9.20
C SER A 115 -12.70 0.13 8.01
N HIS A 116 -14.02 0.25 8.22
CA HIS A 116 -14.95 0.67 7.17
C HIS A 116 -14.62 2.06 6.60
N ALA A 117 -14.10 2.96 7.42
CA ALA A 117 -13.66 4.28 6.94
C ALA A 117 -12.54 4.16 5.89
N ALA A 118 -11.60 3.22 6.09
CA ALA A 118 -10.52 2.95 5.13
C ALA A 118 -11.08 2.39 3.81
N ILE A 119 -12.09 1.50 3.87
CA ILE A 119 -12.75 0.96 2.67
C ILE A 119 -13.43 2.08 1.88
N LEU A 120 -14.17 2.96 2.55
CA LEU A 120 -14.86 4.08 1.90
C LEU A 120 -13.87 5.10 1.31
N ASP A 121 -12.80 5.42 2.04
CA ASP A 121 -11.72 6.28 1.56
C ASP A 121 -11.06 5.66 0.30
N PHE A 122 -10.80 4.34 0.30
CA PHE A 122 -10.26 3.62 -0.87
C PHE A 122 -11.21 3.63 -2.07
N LEU A 123 -12.50 3.33 -1.87
CA LEU A 123 -13.51 3.35 -2.94
C LEU A 123 -13.66 4.74 -3.57
N ARG A 124 -13.41 5.80 -2.79
CA ARG A 124 -13.41 7.18 -3.28
C ARG A 124 -12.18 7.49 -4.14
N VAL A 125 -11.00 7.05 -3.71
CA VAL A 125 -9.72 7.34 -4.38
C VAL A 125 -9.51 6.49 -5.65
N LEU A 126 -9.97 5.24 -5.64
CA LEU A 126 -9.70 4.29 -6.72
C LEU A 126 -10.11 4.79 -8.12
N PRO A 127 -11.30 5.39 -8.34
CA PRO A 127 -11.69 5.90 -9.65
C PRO A 127 -10.75 7.01 -10.16
N GLU A 128 -10.27 7.89 -9.28
CA GLU A 128 -9.38 8.99 -9.62
C GLU A 128 -8.05 8.42 -10.16
N GLU A 129 -7.43 7.50 -9.41
CA GLU A 129 -6.16 6.87 -9.78
C GLU A 129 -6.26 6.01 -11.06
N VAL A 130 -7.41 5.36 -11.31
CA VAL A 130 -7.66 4.62 -12.56
C VAL A 130 -7.80 5.56 -13.77
N THR A 131 -8.34 6.77 -13.58
CA THR A 131 -8.42 7.77 -14.65
C THR A 131 -7.07 8.45 -14.91
N GLU A 132 -6.29 8.73 -13.86
CA GLU A 132 -4.95 9.31 -13.99
C GLU A 132 -3.94 8.31 -14.55
N GLY A 133 -4.00 7.05 -14.12
CA GLY A 133 -3.19 5.95 -14.64
C GLY A 133 -3.33 5.75 -16.16
N ARG A 134 -4.47 6.12 -16.75
CA ARG A 134 -4.66 6.08 -18.21
C ARG A 134 -3.95 7.21 -18.97
N LYS A 135 -3.62 8.32 -18.32
CA LYS A 135 -2.93 9.45 -18.95
C LYS A 135 -1.42 9.20 -19.11
N ILE A 136 -0.82 8.42 -18.22
CA ILE A 136 0.62 8.12 -18.21
C ILE A 136 1.04 7.03 -19.23
N THR A 137 0.10 6.28 -19.82
CA THR A 137 0.40 5.18 -20.78
C THR A 137 0.23 5.57 -22.25
N LEU A 138 0.02 6.84 -22.59
CA LEU A 138 -0.31 7.30 -23.96
C LEU A 138 0.87 7.84 -24.80
N THR A 139 2.11 7.45 -24.49
CA THR A 139 3.31 7.79 -25.29
C THR A 139 4.14 6.55 -25.54
#